data_AF-A0A382LKE3-F1
#
_entry.id   AF-A0A382LKE3-F1
#
_cell.length_a   1.000
_cell.length_b   1.000
_cell.length_c   1.000
_cell.angle_alpha   90.00
_cell.angle_beta   90.00
_cell.angle_gamma   90.00
#
_symmetry.space_group_name_H-M   'P 1'
#
loop_
_entity.id
_entity.type
_entity.pdbx_description
1 polymer ?
#
loop_
_entity_poly.entity_id
_entity_poly.type
_entity_poly.pdbx_seq_one_letter_code
_entity_poly.pdbx_strand_id
1 'polypeptide(L)'
;MGFLQKVEEEAEEHDVSKELFLGIMMLMLCLGILILNVASPVWRVHQHDPEKGDLVIVYTDHGFGLSFDGIAIDRELNEWSLRRSLAALVSEPETELHLINKGGSRETVVRHAALADSLLSTDEKGHKVRTAVYMHGW
;
A
#
# COMPACT_ATOMS: atom_id res chain seq x y z
N MET A 1 -28.65 -33.50 47.93
CA MET A 1 -28.33 -32.06 47.81
C MET A 1 -27.11 -31.78 46.93
N GLY A 2 -26.07 -32.63 46.90
CA GLY A 2 -24.83 -32.35 46.13
C GLY A 2 -24.85 -32.55 44.61
N PHE A 3 -25.90 -33.13 44.01
CA PHE A 3 -25.94 -33.35 42.54
C PHE A 3 -26.50 -32.15 41.76
N LEU A 4 -27.43 -31.39 42.36
CA LEU A 4 -27.99 -30.19 41.73
C LEU A 4 -27.00 -29.02 41.76
N GLN A 5 -26.29 -28.85 42.88
CA GLN A 5 -25.27 -27.81 43.03
C GLN A 5 -24.12 -27.96 42.03
N LYS A 6 -23.76 -29.20 41.70
CA LYS A 6 -22.67 -29.50 40.75
C LYS A 6 -23.06 -29.20 39.30
N VAL A 7 -24.33 -29.38 38.94
CA VAL A 7 -24.85 -29.05 37.60
C VAL A 7 -24.98 -27.54 37.40
N GLU A 8 -25.32 -26.79 38.45
CA GLU A 8 -25.36 -25.32 38.42
C GLU A 8 -23.96 -24.71 38.30
N GLU A 9 -22.97 -25.19 39.07
CA GLU A 9 -21.57 -24.75 38.95
C GLU A 9 -20.97 -25.07 37.57
N GLU A 10 -21.19 -26.27 37.04
CA GLU A 10 -20.70 -26.66 35.71
C GLU A 10 -21.35 -25.84 34.58
N ALA A 11 -22.61 -25.43 34.73
CA ALA A 11 -23.29 -24.59 33.75
C ALA A 11 -22.76 -23.14 33.76
N GLU A 12 -22.54 -22.55 34.94
CA GLU A 12 -21.96 -21.20 35.08
C GLU A 12 -20.51 -21.14 34.58
N GLU A 13 -19.65 -22.09 34.93
CA GLU A 13 -18.26 -22.13 34.41
C GLU A 13 -18.20 -22.27 32.88
N HIS A 14 -19.14 -23.03 32.31
CA HIS A 14 -19.18 -23.29 30.87
C HIS A 14 -19.69 -22.07 30.09
N ASP A 15 -20.55 -21.22 30.67
CA ASP A 15 -20.98 -19.97 30.03
C ASP A 15 -19.95 -18.85 30.18
N VAL A 16 -19.27 -18.74 31.33
CA VAL A 16 -18.14 -17.81 31.50
C VAL A 16 -17.01 -18.11 30.50
N SER A 17 -16.70 -19.39 30.27
CA SER A 17 -15.67 -19.78 29.29
C SER A 17 -16.05 -19.43 27.86
N LYS A 18 -17.34 -19.52 27.47
CA LYS A 18 -17.82 -19.15 26.13
C LYS A 18 -17.76 -17.64 25.91
N GLU A 19 -18.19 -16.85 26.90
CA GLU A 19 -18.17 -15.39 26.82
C GLU A 19 -16.73 -14.86 26.73
N LEU A 20 -15.82 -15.46 27.51
CA LEU A 20 -14.40 -15.13 27.45
C LEU A 20 -13.80 -15.48 26.08
N PHE A 21 -14.14 -16.66 25.52
CA PHE A 21 -13.66 -17.08 24.20
C PHE A 21 -14.18 -16.16 23.10
N LEU A 22 -15.48 -15.81 23.14
CA LEU A 22 -16.08 -14.88 22.19
C LEU A 22 -15.45 -13.48 22.29
N GLY A 23 -15.19 -13.00 23.50
CA GLY A 23 -14.50 -11.74 23.75
C GLY A 23 -13.09 -11.72 23.16
N ILE A 24 -12.31 -12.79 23.34
CA ILE A 24 -10.98 -12.93 22.74
C ILE A 24 -11.05 -12.98 21.22
N MET A 25 -11.99 -13.74 20.65
CA MET A 25 -12.18 -13.80 19.19
C MET A 25 -12.53 -12.42 18.60
N MET A 26 -13.41 -11.67 19.28
CA MET A 26 -13.80 -10.33 18.84
C MET A 26 -12.62 -9.34 18.93
N LEU A 27 -11.82 -9.40 20.00
CA LEU A 27 -10.61 -8.60 20.14
C LEU A 27 -9.57 -8.92 19.06
N MET A 28 -9.36 -10.20 18.72
CA MET A 28 -8.46 -10.60 17.65
C MET A 28 -8.94 -10.11 16.28
N LEU A 29 -10.25 -10.18 16.00
CA LEU A 29 -10.84 -9.66 14.77
C LEU A 29 -10.65 -8.14 14.66
N CYS A 30 -10.97 -7.41 15.73
CA CYS A 30 -10.77 -5.96 15.78
C CYS A 30 -9.29 -5.58 15.62
N LEU A 31 -8.38 -6.30 16.27
CA LEU A 31 -6.94 -6.08 16.13
C LEU A 31 -6.48 -6.34 14.68
N GLY A 32 -6.96 -7.41 14.04
CA GLY A 32 -6.67 -7.70 12.64
C GLY A 32 -7.12 -6.59 11.70
N ILE A 33 -8.35 -6.10 11.86
CA ILE A 33 -8.88 -4.98 11.06
C ILE A 33 -8.10 -3.70 11.33
N LEU A 34 -7.72 -3.43 12.58
CA LEU A 34 -6.96 -2.23 12.94
C LEU A 34 -5.54 -2.28 12.37
N ILE A 35 -4.89 -3.44 12.39
CA ILE A 35 -3.60 -3.67 11.71
C ILE A 35 -3.75 -3.47 10.21
N LEU A 36 -4.78 -4.02 9.56
CA LEU A 36 -4.98 -3.85 8.12
C LEU A 36 -5.29 -2.41 7.72
N ASN A 37 -5.99 -1.65 8.57
CA ASN A 37 -6.29 -0.23 8.33
C ASN A 37 -5.10 0.70 8.63
N VAL A 38 -4.23 0.35 9.59
CA VAL A 38 -3.06 1.16 9.98
C VAL A 38 -1.81 0.78 9.19
N ALA A 39 -1.72 -0.47 8.73
CA ALA A 39 -0.68 -0.91 7.81
C ALA A 39 -0.85 -0.17 6.49
N SER A 40 -0.21 1.00 6.41
CA SER A 40 0.16 1.59 5.14
C SER A 40 0.85 0.49 4.33
N PRO A 41 0.61 0.38 3.01
CA PRO A 41 1.32 -0.58 2.19
C PRO A 41 2.81 -0.46 2.51
N VAL A 42 3.41 -1.53 3.03
CA VAL A 42 4.83 -1.59 3.35
C VAL A 42 5.55 -1.69 2.02
N TRP A 43 5.62 -0.58 1.30
CA TRP A 43 6.52 -0.45 0.17
C TRP A 43 7.91 -0.66 0.72
N ARG A 44 8.60 -1.69 0.23
CA ARG A 44 9.99 -1.93 0.59
C ARG A 44 10.74 -0.66 0.20
N VAL A 45 11.15 0.11 1.20
CA VAL A 45 12.01 1.28 1.01
C VAL A 45 13.39 0.71 0.64
N HIS A 46 13.55 0.31 -0.60
CA HIS A 46 14.86 0.19 -1.21
C HIS A 46 15.13 1.56 -1.80
N GLN A 47 16.17 2.22 -1.28
CA GLN A 47 16.73 3.41 -1.93
C GLN A 47 17.43 2.91 -3.20
N HIS A 48 16.64 2.71 -4.26
CA HIS A 48 17.16 2.52 -5.61
C HIS A 48 17.19 3.89 -6.27
N ASP A 49 18.39 4.39 -6.55
CA ASP A 49 18.53 5.64 -7.29
C ASP A 49 18.03 5.43 -8.73
N PRO A 50 17.34 6.41 -9.35
CA PRO A 50 16.87 6.26 -10.72
C PRO A 50 18.04 6.02 -11.69
N GLU A 51 17.91 5.00 -12.54
CA GLU A 51 18.83 4.74 -13.62
C GLU A 51 18.37 5.41 -14.93
N LYS A 52 19.28 5.46 -15.91
CA LYS A 52 18.96 6.02 -17.22
C LYS A 52 17.99 5.10 -17.96
N GLY A 53 16.76 5.58 -18.14
CA GLY A 53 15.69 4.84 -18.80
C GLY A 53 14.46 4.69 -17.90
N ASP A 54 14.63 4.87 -16.59
CA ASP A 54 13.54 4.82 -15.63
C ASP A 54 12.60 6.01 -15.78
N LEU A 55 11.34 5.76 -15.42
CA LEU A 55 10.33 6.79 -15.40
C LEU A 55 10.38 7.51 -14.05
N VAL A 56 10.86 8.76 -14.05
CA VAL A 56 10.94 9.56 -12.83
C VAL A 56 9.85 10.63 -12.81
N ILE A 57 9.07 10.65 -11.73
CA ILE A 57 8.02 11.65 -11.48
C ILE A 57 8.39 12.42 -10.23
N VAL A 58 8.57 13.74 -10.37
CA VAL A 58 8.88 14.65 -9.26
C VAL A 58 7.61 15.39 -8.85
N TYR A 59 7.38 15.47 -7.55
CA TYR A 59 6.29 16.20 -6.91
C TYR A 59 6.87 17.42 -6.18
N THR A 60 6.25 18.57 -6.39
CA THR A 60 6.61 19.87 -5.81
C THR A 60 5.36 20.57 -5.27
N ASP A 61 5.53 21.67 -4.54
CA ASP A 61 4.40 22.48 -4.05
C ASP A 61 3.53 23.07 -5.17
N HIS A 62 4.05 23.18 -6.39
CA HIS A 62 3.37 23.78 -7.54
C HIS A 62 2.70 22.76 -8.46
N GLY A 63 3.00 21.46 -8.28
CA GLY A 63 2.51 20.41 -9.16
C GLY A 63 3.49 19.24 -9.28
N PHE A 64 3.23 18.35 -10.23
CA PHE A 64 4.06 17.18 -10.47
C PHE A 64 4.29 16.97 -11.96
N GLY A 65 5.37 16.27 -12.29
CA GLY A 65 5.71 16.03 -13.68
C GLY A 65 6.88 15.05 -13.86
N LEU A 66 7.19 14.77 -15.12
CA LEU A 66 8.34 13.96 -15.49
C LEU A 66 9.63 14.73 -15.23
N SER A 67 10.65 13.98 -14.85
CA SER A 67 12.01 14.46 -14.65
C SER A 67 12.99 13.49 -15.30
N PHE A 68 14.07 14.00 -15.89
CA PHE A 68 15.17 13.20 -16.40
C PHE A 68 16.26 12.97 -15.36
N ASP A 69 16.40 13.88 -14.40
CA ASP A 69 17.47 13.89 -13.40
C ASP A 69 16.97 13.66 -11.97
N GLY A 70 15.65 13.59 -11.78
CA GLY A 70 15.01 13.54 -10.46
C GLY A 70 15.16 14.84 -9.67
N ILE A 71 15.65 15.92 -10.30
CA ILE A 71 15.91 17.21 -9.67
C ILE A 71 14.74 18.15 -9.88
N ALA A 72 14.40 18.41 -11.14
CA ALA A 72 13.40 19.38 -11.56
C ALA A 72 12.33 18.72 -12.46
N ILE A 73 11.17 19.38 -12.56
CA ILE A 73 10.14 18.98 -13.51
C ILE A 73 10.55 19.48 -14.90
N ASP A 74 10.89 18.55 -15.79
CA ASP A 74 11.17 18.84 -17.20
C ASP A 74 9.88 18.96 -18.02
N ARG A 75 8.85 18.20 -17.61
CA ARG A 75 7.54 18.21 -18.26
C ARG A 75 6.43 18.01 -17.25
N GLU A 76 5.56 19.01 -17.12
CA GLU A 76 4.38 18.91 -16.28
C GLU A 76 3.46 17.76 -16.71
N LEU A 77 2.89 17.08 -15.71
CA LEU A 77 1.86 16.07 -15.90
C LEU A 77 0.56 16.54 -15.23
N ASN A 78 -0.54 16.07 -15.82
CA ASN A 78 -1.82 16.00 -15.14
C ASN A 78 -2.20 14.54 -14.85
N GLU A 79 -3.30 14.35 -14.12
CA GLU A 79 -3.81 13.02 -13.74
C GLU A 79 -4.03 12.07 -14.93
N TRP A 80 -4.46 12.61 -16.08
CA TRP A 80 -4.70 11.80 -17.26
C TRP A 80 -3.41 11.40 -17.96
N SER A 81 -2.46 12.32 -18.11
CA SER A 81 -1.14 12.01 -18.67
C SER A 81 -0.36 11.05 -17.78
N LEU A 82 -0.51 11.16 -16.46
CA LEU A 82 0.05 10.21 -15.49
C LEU A 82 -0.48 8.79 -15.76
N ARG A 83 -1.80 8.63 -15.77
CA ARG A 83 -2.43 7.32 -16.03
C ARG A 83 -1.97 6.70 -17.34
N ARG A 84 -1.82 7.51 -18.38
CA ARG A 84 -1.29 7.05 -19.67
C ARG A 84 0.16 6.58 -19.55
N SER A 85 1.02 7.34 -18.89
CA SER A 85 2.42 6.95 -18.66
C SER A 85 2.53 5.64 -17.86
N LEU A 86 1.73 5.49 -16.81
CA LEU A 86 1.69 4.25 -16.02
C LEU A 86 1.17 3.04 -16.81
N ALA A 87 0.15 3.23 -17.64
CA ALA A 87 -0.36 2.16 -18.50
C ALA A 87 0.67 1.71 -19.56
N ALA A 88 1.50 2.63 -20.07
CA ALA A 88 2.55 2.28 -21.02
C ALA A 88 3.63 1.37 -20.40
N LEU A 89 3.94 1.56 -19.11
CA LEU A 89 4.92 0.74 -18.39
C LEU A 89 4.55 -0.75 -18.32
N VAL A 90 3.27 -1.12 -18.47
CA VAL A 90 2.86 -2.53 -18.55
C VAL A 90 3.57 -3.26 -19.72
N SER A 91 3.87 -2.53 -20.80
CA SER A 91 4.60 -3.06 -21.95
C SER A 91 6.13 -2.94 -21.83
N GLU A 92 6.63 -2.35 -20.76
CA GLU A 92 8.05 -2.07 -20.50
C GLU A 92 8.45 -2.62 -19.11
N PRO A 93 8.45 -3.95 -18.91
CA PRO A 93 8.57 -4.57 -17.58
C PRO A 93 9.93 -4.37 -16.89
N GLU A 94 10.94 -3.92 -17.62
CA GLU A 94 12.29 -3.63 -17.10
C GLU A 94 12.48 -2.14 -16.78
N THR A 95 11.53 -1.28 -17.15
CA THR A 95 11.55 0.15 -16.81
C THR A 95 11.01 0.31 -15.38
N GLU A 96 11.78 0.90 -14.48
CA GLU A 96 11.35 1.15 -13.11
C GLU A 96 10.65 2.51 -12.97
N LEU A 97 9.76 2.65 -11.99
CA LEU A 97 9.05 3.89 -11.70
C LEU A 97 9.56 4.49 -10.39
N HIS A 98 10.00 5.75 -10.45
CA HIS A 98 10.47 6.50 -9.29
C HIS A 98 9.55 7.69 -9.03
N LEU A 99 8.93 7.73 -7.85
CA LEU A 99 8.09 8.82 -7.38
C LEU A 99 8.86 9.62 -6.31
N ILE A 100 9.29 10.83 -6.65
CA ILE A 100 10.14 11.66 -5.78
C ILE A 100 9.32 12.81 -5.20
N ASN A 101 9.09 12.78 -3.88
CA ASN A 101 8.43 13.85 -3.18
C ASN A 101 9.44 14.92 -2.73
N LYS A 102 9.42 16.10 -3.37
CA LYS A 102 10.24 17.26 -2.99
C LYS A 102 9.42 18.41 -2.41
N GLY A 103 8.11 18.26 -2.34
CA GLY A 103 7.17 19.29 -1.92
C GLY A 103 5.76 18.91 -2.33
N GLY A 104 4.77 19.59 -1.77
CA GLY A 104 3.36 19.34 -2.01
C GLY A 104 2.77 18.24 -1.13
N SER A 105 1.67 17.64 -1.60
CA SER A 105 0.90 16.69 -0.80
C SER A 105 1.48 15.28 -0.86
N ARG A 106 2.03 14.81 0.28
CA ARG A 106 2.43 13.41 0.47
C ARG A 106 1.28 12.44 0.18
N GLU A 107 0.05 12.81 0.49
CA GLU A 107 -1.14 11.99 0.22
C GLU A 107 -1.33 11.76 -1.29
N THR A 108 -1.07 12.78 -2.12
CA THR A 108 -1.10 12.65 -3.57
C THR A 108 -0.04 11.67 -4.08
N VAL A 109 1.18 11.73 -3.56
CA VAL A 109 2.26 10.78 -3.93
C VAL A 109 1.86 9.35 -3.57
N VAL A 110 1.34 9.14 -2.36
CA VAL A 110 0.87 7.83 -1.88
C VAL A 110 -0.26 7.31 -2.76
N ARG A 111 -1.22 8.16 -3.15
CA ARG A 111 -2.31 7.80 -4.05
C ARG A 111 -1.81 7.35 -5.41
N HIS A 112 -0.83 8.07 -5.99
CA HIS A 112 -0.25 7.71 -7.28
C HIS A 112 0.60 6.44 -7.21
N ALA A 113 1.33 6.24 -6.11
CA ALA A 113 2.07 5.01 -5.85
C ALA A 113 1.13 3.80 -5.76
N ALA A 114 0.02 3.90 -5.03
CA ALA A 114 -0.99 2.85 -4.94
C ALA A 114 -1.65 2.55 -6.30
N LEU A 115 -1.91 3.58 -7.11
CA LEU A 115 -2.41 3.41 -8.48
C LEU A 115 -1.40 2.67 -9.36
N ALA A 116 -0.11 3.05 -9.29
CA ALA A 116 0.94 2.41 -10.06
C ALA A 116 1.12 0.95 -9.64
N ASP A 117 1.18 0.66 -8.34
CA ASP A 117 1.29 -0.69 -7.79
C ASP A 117 0.12 -1.59 -8.26
N SER A 118 -1.11 -1.06 -8.25
CA SER A 118 -2.28 -1.78 -8.75
C SER A 118 -2.25 -2.05 -10.26
N LEU A 119 -1.61 -1.21 -11.06
CA LEU A 119 -1.52 -1.37 -12.51
C LEU A 119 -0.35 -2.26 -12.92
N LEU A 120 0.73 -2.23 -12.14
CA LEU A 120 2.01 -2.86 -12.45
C LEU A 120 2.22 -4.15 -11.64
N SER A 121 1.20 -4.62 -10.91
CA SER A 121 1.27 -5.90 -10.19
C SER A 121 1.18 -7.12 -11.11
N THR A 122 0.40 -7.03 -12.19
CA THR A 122 0.04 -8.16 -13.06
C THR A 122 -0.27 -7.73 -14.49
N ASP A 123 0.24 -8.46 -15.49
CA ASP A 123 -0.09 -8.27 -16.90
C ASP A 123 -1.50 -8.81 -17.22
N GLU A 124 -1.98 -8.58 -18.45
CA GLU A 124 -3.30 -9.06 -18.91
C GLU A 124 -3.45 -10.60 -18.90
N LYS A 125 -2.34 -11.34 -18.74
CA LYS A 125 -2.27 -12.80 -18.65
C LYS A 125 -2.07 -13.29 -17.21
N GLY A 126 -2.03 -12.38 -16.23
CA GLY A 126 -1.82 -12.68 -14.81
C GLY A 126 -0.36 -12.93 -14.42
N HIS A 127 0.62 -12.67 -15.28
CA HIS A 127 2.03 -12.72 -14.91
C HIS A 127 2.43 -11.46 -14.17
N LYS A 128 3.34 -11.60 -13.20
CA LYS A 128 3.88 -10.46 -12.47
C LYS A 128 4.63 -9.53 -13.43
N VAL A 129 4.15 -8.29 -13.60
CA VAL A 129 4.91 -7.23 -14.26
C VAL A 129 6.04 -6.85 -13.30
N ARG A 130 7.27 -6.80 -13.82
CA ARG A 130 8.48 -6.64 -13.01
C ARG A 130 8.85 -5.19 -12.70
N THR A 131 8.08 -4.23 -13.20
CA THR A 131 8.29 -2.82 -12.91
C THR A 131 8.18 -2.57 -11.41
N ALA A 132 9.30 -2.23 -10.80
CA ALA A 132 9.32 -1.81 -9.41
C ALA A 132 8.85 -0.35 -9.30
N VAL A 133 8.12 -0.06 -8.22
CA VAL A 133 7.68 1.29 -7.87
C VAL A 133 8.42 1.74 -6.62
N TYR A 134 9.28 2.74 -6.77
CA TYR A 134 10.05 3.32 -5.67
C TYR A 134 9.47 4.68 -5.28
N MET A 135 9.29 4.90 -3.99
CA MET A 135 8.87 6.19 -3.45
C MET A 135 10.02 6.78 -2.63
N HIS A 136 10.42 7.98 -3.01
CA HIS A 136 11.50 8.73 -2.37
C HIS A 136 10.89 9.89 -1.58
N GLY A 137 11.08 9.87 -0.26
CA GLY A 137 10.76 10.99 0.61
C GLY A 137 12.05 11.69 1.00
N TRP A 138 12.13 12.99 0.70
CA TRP A 138 13.17 13.88 1.22
C TRP A 138 12.60 14.72 2.35
#